data_AF-A0A7Y3Y002-F1
#
_entry.id   AF-A0A7Y3Y002-F1
#
_cell.length_a   1.000
_cell.length_b   1.000
_cell.length_c   1.000
_cell.angle_alpha   90.00
_cell.angle_beta   90.00
_cell.angle_gamma   90.00
#
_symmetry.space_group_name_H-M   'P 1'
#
loop_
_entity.id
_entity.type
_entity.pdbx_description
1 polymer ?
#
loop_
_entity_poly.entity_id
_entity_poly.type
_entity_poly.pdbx_seq_one_letter_code
_entity_poly.pdbx_strand_id
1 'polypeptide(L)' 'CYWKQWKKIKTKHDNLVKLGVNNFKAWEYANTRKGYWRISNSPVLDTTLSNNYLKEQGFITLTESYLRFR' A
#
# COMPACT_ATOMS: atom_id res chain seq x y z
N CYS A 1 -8.79 -1.11 2.69
CA CYS A 1 -7.79 -0.16 2.13
C CYS A 1 -6.80 0.20 3.25
N TYR A 2 -5.52 -0.15 3.07
CA TYR A 2 -4.44 0.14 4.03
C TYR A 2 -4.37 1.62 4.42
N TRP A 3 -4.59 2.51 3.47
CA TRP A 3 -4.57 3.96 3.72
C TRP A 3 -5.67 4.43 4.69
N LYS A 4 -6.81 3.74 4.74
CA LYS A 4 -7.90 4.00 5.70
C LYS A 4 -7.57 3.43 7.08
N GLN A 5 -6.82 2.32 7.14
CA GLN A 5 -6.34 1.76 8.41
C GLN A 5 -5.29 2.66 9.06
N TRP A 6 -4.44 3.30 8.26
CA TRP A 6 -3.43 4.26 8.75
C TRP A 6 -4.06 5.63 9.01
N LYS A 7 -4.82 5.76 10.10
CA LYS A 7 -5.59 7.00 10.38
C LYS A 7 -4.70 8.21 10.69
N LYS A 8 -3.57 8.02 11.38
CA LYS A 8 -2.67 9.12 11.80
C LYS A 8 -1.59 9.36 10.73
N ILE A 9 -1.19 10.63 10.55
CA ILE A 9 -0.11 11.00 9.62
C ILE A 9 1.18 10.27 9.98
N LYS A 10 1.55 10.25 11.27
CA LYS A 10 2.70 9.50 11.78
C LYS A 10 2.65 8.02 11.39
N THR A 11 1.50 7.36 11.55
CA THR A 11 1.36 5.94 11.15
C THR A 11 1.47 5.73 9.64
N LYS A 12 0.97 6.66 8.82
CA LYS A 12 1.13 6.59 7.36
C LYS A 12 2.61 6.71 6.99
N HIS A 13 3.29 7.70 7.55
CA HIS A 13 4.72 7.91 7.36
C HIS A 13 5.53 6.66 7.75
N ASP A 14 5.37 6.19 8.98
CA ASP A 14 6.16 5.08 9.52
C ASP A 14 5.94 3.79 8.72
N ASN A 15 4.72 3.54 8.26
CA ASN A 15 4.43 2.38 7.42
C ASN A 15 4.99 2.53 6.00
N LEU A 16 4.95 3.72 5.41
CA LEU A 16 5.57 3.98 4.11
C LEU A 16 7.09 3.79 4.17
N VAL A 17 7.75 4.26 5.23
CA VAL A 17 9.19 4.05 5.44
C VAL A 17 9.52 2.58 5.63
N LYS A 18 8.71 1.83 6.40
CA LYS A 18 8.85 0.37 6.54
C LYS A 18 8.71 -0.38 5.22
N LEU A 19 7.89 0.14 4.31
CA LEU A 19 7.70 -0.41 2.95
C LEU A 19 8.80 0.05 1.97
N GLY A 20 9.83 0.76 2.42
CA GLY A 20 10.98 1.15 1.62
C GLY A 20 10.86 2.51 0.90
N VAL A 21 9.85 3.32 1.22
CA VAL A 21 9.75 4.69 0.69
C VAL A 21 10.79 5.57 1.38
N ASN A 22 11.49 6.40 0.60
CA ASN A 22 12.40 7.41 1.15
C ASN A 22 11.67 8.31 2.17
N ASN A 23 12.28 8.53 3.33
CA ASN A 23 11.74 9.27 4.48
C ASN A 23 11.15 10.63 4.09
N PHE A 24 11.84 11.42 3.27
CA PHE A 24 11.34 12.73 2.81
C PHE A 24 10.04 12.59 1.99
N LYS A 25 10.03 11.64 1.06
CA LYS A 25 8.90 11.36 0.18
C LYS A 25 7.71 10.77 0.96
N ALA A 26 7.99 9.97 1.98
CA ALA A 26 6.98 9.43 2.87
C ALA A 26 6.23 10.54 3.61
N TRP A 27 6.91 11.61 4.05
CA TRP A 27 6.26 12.77 4.66
C TRP A 27 5.39 13.55 3.68
N GLU A 28 5.86 13.71 2.44
CA GLU A 28 5.08 14.35 1.37
C GLU A 28 3.76 13.59 1.13
N TYR A 29 3.83 12.26 1.04
CA TYR A 29 2.67 11.42 0.79
C TYR A 29 1.75 11.25 2.00
N ALA A 30 2.30 11.17 3.21
CA ALA A 30 1.50 11.05 4.44
C ALA A 30 0.58 12.26 4.68
N ASN A 31 1.03 13.46 4.27
CA ASN A 31 0.31 14.74 4.41
C ASN A 31 -0.59 15.10 3.22
N THR A 32 -0.79 14.18 2.28
CA THR A 32 -1.63 14.45 1.11
C THR A 32 -3.10 14.72 1.50
N ARG A 33 -3.69 15.74 0.87
CA ARG A 33 -5.13 16.02 0.96
C ARG A 33 -5.98 15.27 -0.07
N LYS A 34 -5.36 14.39 -0.87
CA LYS A 34 -6.06 13.58 -1.87
C LYS A 34 -6.95 12.54 -1.16
N GLY A 35 -8.16 12.34 -1.70
CA GLY A 35 -9.10 11.34 -1.21
C GLY A 35 -8.58 9.91 -1.36
N TYR A 36 -9.20 8.97 -0.62
CA TYR A 36 -8.74 7.58 -0.51
C TYR A 36 -8.56 6.88 -1.85
N TRP A 37 -9.55 6.99 -2.74
CA TRP A 37 -9.51 6.36 -4.06
C TRP A 37 -8.33 6.85 -4.92
N ARG A 38 -8.09 8.16 -4.93
CA ARG A 38 -7.00 8.76 -5.71
C ARG A 38 -5.62 8.35 -5.21
N ILE A 39 -5.50 8.03 -3.91
CA ILE A 39 -4.24 7.55 -3.33
C ILE A 39 -4.04 6.06 -3.55
N SER A 40 -5.10 5.25 -3.53
CA SER A 40 -5.02 3.82 -3.86
C SER A 40 -4.40 3.57 -5.24
N ASN A 41 -4.76 4.39 -6.24
CA ASN A 41 -4.20 4.31 -7.59
C ASN A 41 -3.04 5.29 -7.83
N SER A 42 -2.31 5.65 -6.78
CA SER A 42 -1.11 6.50 -6.92
C SER A 42 0.15 5.65 -6.94
N PRO A 43 1.24 6.13 -7.58
CA PRO A 43 2.52 5.41 -7.61
C PRO A 43 3.04 5.05 -6.21
N VAL A 44 2.62 5.78 -5.18
CA VAL A 44 2.99 5.54 -3.79
C VAL A 44 2.50 4.18 -3.32
N LEU A 45 1.20 3.92 -3.45
CA LEU A 45 0.60 2.68 -2.96
C LEU A 45 0.79 1.54 -3.95
N ASP A 46 0.82 1.84 -5.25
CA ASP A 46 1.08 0.84 -6.29
C ASP A 46 2.49 0.22 -6.16
N THR A 47 3.50 1.05 -5.86
CA THR A 47 4.87 0.54 -5.67
C THR A 47 5.10 -0.10 -4.30
N THR A 48 4.45 0.41 -3.24
CA THR A 48 4.67 -0.10 -1.87
C THR A 48 3.85 -1.35 -1.56
N LEU A 49 2.59 -1.42 -2.00
CA LEU A 49 1.70 -2.56 -1.79
C LEU A 49 1.74 -3.49 -3.02
N SER A 50 2.95 -3.91 -3.39
CA SER A 50 3.15 -4.82 -4.51
C SER A 50 2.43 -6.16 -4.29
N ASN A 51 2.12 -6.87 -5.37
CA ASN A 51 1.53 -8.21 -5.29
C ASN A 51 2.37 -9.17 -4.45
N ASN A 52 3.70 -9.02 -4.47
CA ASN A 52 4.60 -9.84 -3.66
C ASN A 52 4.41 -9.57 -2.17
N TYR A 53 4.35 -8.29 -1.78
CA TYR A 53 4.08 -7.90 -0.40
C TYR A 53 2.73 -8.45 0.09
N LEU A 54 1.71 -8.42 -0.76
CA LEU A 54 0.40 -9.00 -0.42
C LEU A 54 0.46 -10.53 -0.30
N LYS A 55 1.22 -11.22 -1.16
CA LYS A 55 1.43 -12.67 -1.02
C LYS A 55 2.15 -13.02 0.29
N GLU A 56 3.18 -12.26 0.67
CA GLU A 56 3.88 -12.43 1.95
C GLU A 56 2.96 -12.21 3.16
N GLN A 57 1.97 -11.33 3.03
CA GLN A 57 0.91 -11.13 4.03
C GLN A 57 -0.14 -12.26 4.05
N GLY A 58 -0.04 -13.25 3.15
CA GLY A 58 -0.95 -14.40 3.08
C GLY A 58 -2.16 -14.20 2.16
N PHE A 59 -2.18 -13.15 1.33
CA PHE A 59 -3.24 -12.98 0.33
C PHE A 59 -3.01 -13.91 -0.85
N ILE A 60 -4.04 -14.72 -1.17
CA ILE A 60 -4.06 -15.58 -2.35
C ILE A 60 -4.52 -14.75 -3.54
N THR A 61 -3.78 -14.78 -4.64
CA THR A 61 -4.21 -14.08 -5.85
C THR A 61 -5.36 -14.83 -6.52
N LEU A 62 -6.32 -14.09 -7.09
CA LEU A 62 -7.46 -14.70 -7.76
C LEU A 62 -7.04 -15.61 -8.92
N THR A 63 -5.98 -15.22 -9.64
CA THR A 63 -5.41 -15.99 -10.75
C THR A 63 -4.86 -17.33 -10.29
N GLU A 64 -4.11 -17.38 -9.18
CA GLU A 64 -3.60 -18.65 -8.61
C GLU A 64 -4.75 -19.56 -8.19
N SER A 65 -5.77 -19.01 -7.52
CA SER A 65 -6.97 -19.76 -7.17
C SER A 65 -7.67 -20.33 -8.40
N TYR A 66 -7.86 -19.52 -9.45
CA TYR A 66 -8.51 -19.95 -10.69
C TYR A 66 -7.72 -21.05 -11.40
N LEU A 67 -6.39 -20.92 -11.49
CA LEU A 67 -5.52 -21.91 -12.11
C LEU A 67 -5.46 -23.23 -11.32
N ARG A 68 -5.69 -23.21 -10.01
CA ARG A 68 -5.73 -24.43 -9.19
C ARG A 68 -6.92 -25.34 -9.53
N PHE A 69 -8.03 -24.76 -9.97
CA PHE A 69 -9.28 -25.49 -10.26
C PHE A 69 -9.52 -25.73 -11.76
N ARG A 70 -8.59 -25.28 -12.60
CA ARG A 70 -8.61 -25.52 -14.05
C ARG A 70 -7.71 -26.71 -14.37
#